data_AF-N6YJ30-F1
#
_entry.id   AF-N6YJ30-F1
#
_cell.length_a   1.000
_cell.length_b   1.000
_cell.length_c   1.000
_cell.angle_alpha   90.00
_cell.angle_beta   90.00
_cell.angle_gamma   90.00
#
_symmetry.space_group_name_H-M   'P 1'
#
loop_
_entity.id
_entity.type
_entity.pdbx_description
1 polymer ?
#
loop_
_entity_poly.entity_id
_entity_poly.type
_entity_poly.pdbx_seq_one_letter_code
_entity_poly.pdbx_strand_id
1 'polypeptide(L)'
;MRPVLLLIATLSSTAALAATPIDAPARLPGLWLINTAPATEAAGVASFHVCLGSTPAPILRRPGHEEPACSGESWSKDAHYRYYRAECTVRGSQARIEARFTGDFEYNYHGELTATYSPPLDGVELARFEMDGRRLSPCKAEHPVGKMLIQGKDGVGNLNLGEPVVKLR
;
A
#
# COMPACT_ATOMS: atom_id res chain seq x y z
N MET A 1 -48.78 -5.32 -48.67
CA MET A 1 -47.86 -6.01 -47.75
C MET A 1 -47.21 -4.94 -46.87
N ARG A 2 -47.58 -4.86 -45.59
CA ARG A 2 -47.06 -3.86 -44.63
C ARG A 2 -45.79 -4.41 -43.97
N PRO A 3 -44.65 -3.72 -44.00
CA PRO A 3 -43.45 -4.18 -43.31
C PRO A 3 -43.61 -3.93 -41.80
N VAL A 4 -43.53 -5.00 -41.02
CA VAL A 4 -43.48 -4.95 -39.55
C VAL A 4 -42.05 -4.60 -39.16
N LEU A 5 -41.85 -3.40 -38.62
CA LEU A 5 -40.57 -2.93 -38.11
C LEU A 5 -40.33 -3.55 -36.72
N LEU A 6 -39.49 -4.58 -36.63
CA LEU A 6 -39.04 -5.15 -35.36
C LEU A 6 -38.04 -4.21 -34.69
N LEU A 7 -38.44 -3.54 -33.61
CA LEU A 7 -37.53 -2.86 -32.69
C LEU A 7 -36.76 -3.92 -31.89
N ILE A 8 -35.47 -4.09 -32.17
CA ILE A 8 -34.55 -4.86 -31.34
C ILE A 8 -34.02 -3.90 -30.28
N ALA A 9 -34.58 -3.97 -29.07
CA ALA A 9 -34.05 -3.27 -27.91
C ALA A 9 -32.76 -3.97 -27.44
N THR A 10 -31.60 -3.42 -27.81
CA THR A 10 -30.31 -3.86 -27.28
C THR A 10 -30.17 -3.40 -25.84
N LEU A 11 -30.50 -4.28 -24.88
CA LEU A 11 -30.12 -4.10 -23.48
C LEU A 11 -28.59 -4.11 -23.39
N SER A 12 -28.01 -2.91 -23.35
CA SER A 12 -26.59 -2.72 -23.05
C SER A 12 -26.42 -2.90 -21.55
N SER A 13 -26.27 -4.15 -21.11
CA SER A 13 -25.84 -4.45 -19.73
C SER A 13 -24.42 -3.94 -19.55
N THR A 14 -24.27 -2.71 -19.04
CA THR A 14 -23.02 -2.25 -18.44
C THR A 14 -22.76 -3.13 -17.21
N ALA A 15 -22.05 -4.24 -17.42
CA ALA A 15 -21.48 -5.00 -16.34
C ALA A 15 -20.49 -4.07 -15.62
N ALA A 16 -20.90 -3.53 -14.48
CA ALA A 16 -19.94 -2.94 -13.55
C ALA A 16 -18.92 -4.05 -13.23
N LEU A 17 -17.66 -3.87 -13.64
CA LEU A 17 -16.58 -4.76 -13.25
C LEU A 17 -16.47 -4.69 -11.73
N ALA A 18 -17.15 -5.59 -11.04
CA ALA A 18 -16.99 -5.76 -9.61
C ALA A 18 -15.53 -6.19 -9.36
N ALA A 19 -14.83 -5.47 -8.49
CA ALA A 19 -13.48 -5.85 -8.09
C ALA A 19 -13.53 -7.25 -7.46
N THR A 20 -12.67 -8.14 -7.94
CA THR A 20 -12.61 -9.54 -7.50
C THR A 20 -11.85 -9.67 -6.19
N PRO A 21 -12.39 -10.29 -5.14
CA PRO A 21 -11.66 -10.54 -3.89
C PRO A 21 -10.40 -11.36 -4.15
N ILE A 22 -9.31 -11.03 -3.45
CA ILE A 22 -8.05 -11.77 -3.50
C ILE A 22 -7.42 -11.85 -2.11
N ASP A 23 -6.43 -12.72 -1.95
CA ASP A 23 -5.51 -12.65 -0.82
C ASP A 23 -4.58 -11.44 -0.97
N ALA A 24 -3.96 -11.05 0.15
CA ALA A 24 -2.99 -9.96 0.18
C ALA A 24 -1.83 -10.25 -0.80
N PRO A 25 -1.47 -9.28 -1.68
CA PRO A 25 -0.28 -9.41 -2.50
C PRO A 25 0.96 -9.58 -1.62
N ALA A 26 1.83 -10.49 -2.03
CA ALA A 26 2.98 -10.89 -1.24
C ALA A 26 4.28 -10.64 -1.98
N ARG A 27 5.29 -10.19 -1.23
CA ARG A 27 6.64 -9.94 -1.75
C ARG A 27 7.45 -11.23 -1.73
N LEU A 28 8.21 -11.47 -2.80
CA LEU A 28 9.16 -12.58 -2.86
C LEU A 28 10.31 -12.37 -1.84
N PRO A 29 10.84 -13.44 -1.20
CA PRO A 29 11.96 -13.33 -0.27
C PRO A 29 13.19 -12.60 -0.86
N GLY A 30 13.84 -11.78 -0.04
CA GLY A 30 15.03 -11.03 -0.46
C GLY A 30 15.17 -9.65 0.15
N LEU A 31 16.21 -8.95 -0.26
CA LEU A 31 16.47 -7.55 0.05
C LEU A 31 15.63 -6.66 -0.86
N TRP A 32 14.81 -5.81 -0.25
CA TRP A 32 13.95 -4.86 -0.94
C TRP A 32 14.36 -3.43 -0.61
N LEU A 33 14.40 -2.57 -1.63
CA LEU A 33 14.38 -1.11 -1.48
C LEU A 33 12.93 -0.65 -1.51
N ILE A 34 12.50 0.05 -0.47
CA ILE A 34 11.18 0.67 -0.40
C ILE A 34 11.36 2.19 -0.29
N ASN A 35 10.70 2.92 -1.17
CA ASN A 35 10.60 4.37 -1.10
C ASN A 35 9.16 4.73 -0.72
N THR A 36 8.99 5.69 0.17
CA THR A 36 7.69 6.25 0.52
C THR A 36 7.76 7.77 0.49
N ALA A 37 6.79 8.40 -0.13
CA ALA A 37 6.69 9.85 -0.22
C ALA A 37 5.27 10.29 0.14
N PRO A 38 5.07 11.49 0.72
CA PRO A 38 3.76 12.12 0.65
C PRO A 38 3.42 12.41 -0.82
N ALA A 39 2.18 12.18 -1.24
CA ALA A 39 1.76 12.42 -2.63
C ALA A 39 1.73 13.92 -3.00
N THR A 40 1.87 14.82 -2.02
CA THR A 40 2.04 16.26 -2.23
C THR A 40 3.42 16.70 -1.74
N GLU A 41 4.20 17.32 -2.63
CA GLU A 41 5.61 17.66 -2.39
C GLU A 41 5.76 18.71 -1.28
N ALA A 42 6.25 18.26 -0.12
CA ALA A 42 6.86 19.12 0.91
C ALA A 42 7.71 18.33 1.93
N ALA A 43 7.47 17.03 2.14
CA ALA A 43 8.25 16.19 3.04
C ALA A 43 9.05 15.14 2.26
N GLY A 44 10.30 14.92 2.69
CA GLY A 44 11.27 14.11 1.95
C GLY A 44 10.84 12.66 1.77
N VAL A 45 11.29 12.06 0.67
CA VAL A 45 11.15 10.62 0.41
C VAL A 45 11.90 9.85 1.50
N ALA A 46 11.19 9.06 2.30
CA ALA A 46 11.83 8.07 3.15
C ALA A 46 12.18 6.85 2.29
N SER A 47 13.46 6.47 2.31
CA SER A 47 13.96 5.32 1.57
C SER A 47 14.60 4.35 2.54
N PHE A 48 14.22 3.08 2.46
CA PHE A 48 14.74 2.06 3.35
C PHE A 48 14.95 0.73 2.66
N HIS A 49 15.92 -0.03 3.16
CA HIS A 49 16.11 -1.43 2.78
C HIS A 49 15.50 -2.33 3.83
N VAL A 50 14.84 -3.41 3.41
CA VAL A 50 14.35 -4.46 4.29
C VAL A 50 14.66 -5.83 3.70
N CYS A 51 15.21 -6.73 4.52
CA CYS A 51 15.32 -8.14 4.16
C CYS A 51 14.05 -8.89 4.60
N LEU A 52 13.37 -9.50 3.63
CA LEU A 52 12.21 -10.36 3.83
C LEU A 52 12.64 -11.83 3.82
N GLY A 53 12.19 -12.58 4.83
CA GLY A 53 12.51 -14.00 5.00
C GLY A 53 11.74 -14.91 4.05
N SER A 54 11.79 -16.22 4.31
CA SER A 54 11.20 -17.27 3.46
C SER A 54 9.67 -17.26 3.42
N THR A 55 9.02 -16.59 4.36
CA THR A 55 7.57 -16.40 4.32
C THR A 55 7.23 -15.14 3.52
N PRO A 56 6.38 -15.26 2.48
CA PRO A 56 5.91 -14.09 1.75
C PRO A 56 5.29 -13.07 2.72
N ALA A 57 5.79 -11.84 2.69
CA ALA A 57 5.36 -10.78 3.59
C ALA A 57 4.34 -9.88 2.87
N PRO A 58 3.16 -9.63 3.46
CA PRO A 58 2.17 -8.69 2.90
C PRO A 58 2.81 -7.33 2.62
N ILE A 59 2.46 -6.70 1.51
CA ILE A 59 3.10 -5.44 1.06
C ILE A 59 2.93 -4.28 2.05
N LEU A 60 1.85 -4.28 2.83
CA LEU A 60 1.54 -3.24 3.81
C LEU A 60 2.17 -3.47 5.20
N ARG A 61 2.66 -4.68 5.48
CA ARG A 61 3.17 -5.01 6.81
C ARG A 61 4.48 -4.29 7.11
N ARG A 62 4.55 -3.62 8.26
CA ARG A 62 5.69 -2.82 8.72
C ARG A 62 6.62 -3.65 9.61
N PRO A 63 7.91 -3.77 9.27
CA PRO A 63 8.89 -4.38 10.16
C PRO A 63 9.08 -3.53 11.43
N GLY A 64 9.09 -4.16 12.61
CA GLY A 64 9.50 -3.51 13.86
C GLY A 64 8.50 -2.57 14.53
N HIS A 65 7.26 -2.49 14.03
CA HIS A 65 6.19 -1.67 14.64
C HIS A 65 4.99 -2.52 15.03
N GLU A 66 4.33 -2.11 16.11
CA GLU A 66 2.98 -2.58 16.40
C GLU A 66 2.05 -2.06 15.29
N GLU A 67 1.33 -2.98 14.64
CA GLU A 67 0.35 -2.58 13.65
C GLU A 67 -0.82 -1.89 14.35
N PRO A 68 -1.39 -0.83 13.77
CA PRO A 68 -2.54 -0.19 14.36
C PRO A 68 -3.68 -1.20 14.42
N ALA A 69 -4.58 -1.02 15.38
CA ALA A 69 -5.77 -1.86 15.48
C ALA A 69 -6.66 -1.61 14.26
N CYS A 70 -6.52 -2.45 13.23
CA CYS A 70 -7.30 -2.40 12.00
C CYS A 70 -8.40 -3.46 12.00
N SER A 71 -9.49 -3.13 11.34
CA SER A 71 -10.65 -4.00 11.14
C SER A 71 -11.17 -3.88 9.71
N GLY A 72 -11.89 -4.91 9.25
CA GLY A 72 -12.47 -4.91 7.90
C GLY A 72 -11.43 -4.92 6.77
N GLU A 73 -10.22 -5.43 7.05
CA GLU A 73 -9.18 -5.56 6.04
C GLU A 73 -9.66 -6.40 4.86
N SER A 74 -9.57 -5.82 3.66
CA SER A 74 -10.00 -6.49 2.44
C SER A 74 -9.08 -6.17 1.29
N TRP A 75 -8.88 -7.17 0.45
CA TRP A 75 -8.15 -7.06 -0.80
C TRP A 75 -9.05 -7.42 -1.96
N SER A 76 -8.94 -6.65 -3.03
CA SER A 76 -9.61 -6.96 -4.30
C SER A 76 -8.71 -6.57 -5.47
N LYS A 77 -9.07 -6.99 -6.68
CA LYS A 77 -8.37 -6.59 -7.90
C LYS A 77 -9.31 -6.38 -9.07
N ASP A 78 -8.82 -5.62 -10.04
CA ASP A 78 -9.32 -5.63 -11.41
C ASP A 78 -8.19 -6.02 -12.38
N ALA A 79 -8.30 -5.64 -13.65
CA ALA A 79 -7.31 -5.92 -14.68
C ALA A 79 -5.95 -5.22 -14.47
N HIS A 80 -5.90 -4.14 -13.71
CA HIS A 80 -4.75 -3.23 -13.61
C HIS A 80 -4.22 -3.08 -12.19
N TYR A 81 -5.10 -3.13 -11.20
CA TYR A 81 -4.77 -2.77 -9.83
C TYR A 81 -5.22 -3.81 -8.81
N ARG A 82 -4.52 -3.81 -7.68
CA ARG A 82 -4.90 -4.51 -6.45
C ARG A 82 -5.27 -3.44 -5.45
N TYR A 83 -6.47 -3.53 -4.90
CA TYR A 83 -7.02 -2.55 -3.99
C TYR A 83 -6.99 -3.11 -2.57
N TYR A 84 -6.68 -2.24 -1.62
CA TYR A 84 -6.77 -2.50 -0.19
C TYR A 84 -7.72 -1.51 0.46
N ARG A 85 -8.47 -1.99 1.44
CA ARG A 85 -9.23 -1.15 2.36
C ARG A 85 -9.13 -1.69 3.78
N ALA A 86 -9.01 -0.79 4.75
CA ALA A 86 -9.14 -1.09 6.17
C ALA A 86 -9.66 0.13 6.95
N GLU A 87 -10.25 -0.12 8.10
CA GLU A 87 -10.58 0.89 9.10
C GLU A 87 -9.68 0.68 10.31
N CYS A 88 -8.81 1.64 10.61
CA CYS A 88 -7.79 1.53 11.65
C CYS A 88 -8.00 2.59 12.73
N THR A 89 -7.76 2.25 14.00
CA THR A 89 -7.73 3.24 15.09
C THR A 89 -6.30 3.69 15.32
N VAL A 90 -6.05 4.99 15.16
CA VAL A 90 -4.71 5.60 15.31
C VAL A 90 -4.80 6.79 16.27
N ARG A 91 -4.16 6.67 17.45
CA ARG A 91 -4.08 7.75 18.45
C ARG A 91 -5.45 8.41 18.78
N GLY A 92 -6.51 7.59 18.82
CA GLY A 92 -7.88 8.04 19.10
C GLY A 92 -8.66 8.60 17.90
N SER A 93 -8.05 8.64 16.71
CA SER A 93 -8.75 8.93 15.45
C SER A 93 -9.08 7.64 14.69
N GLN A 94 -10.24 7.60 14.05
CA GLN A 94 -10.57 6.57 13.07
C GLN A 94 -9.96 6.93 11.72
N ALA A 95 -9.11 6.06 11.19
CA ALA A 95 -8.43 6.19 9.93
C ALA A 95 -9.00 5.19 8.92
N ARG A 96 -9.70 5.69 7.91
CA ARG A 96 -10.09 4.91 6.74
C ARG A 96 -8.91 4.87 5.77
N ILE A 97 -8.37 3.69 5.56
CA ILE A 97 -7.25 3.46 4.65
C ILE A 97 -7.78 2.87 3.35
N GLU A 98 -7.45 3.50 2.23
CA GLU A 98 -7.71 2.99 0.89
C GLU A 98 -6.42 3.05 0.10
N ALA A 99 -6.06 1.96 -0.59
CA ALA A 99 -4.85 1.93 -1.39
C ALA A 99 -5.07 1.18 -2.71
N ARG A 100 -4.30 1.56 -3.73
CA ARG A 100 -4.23 0.85 -5.01
C ARG A 100 -2.78 0.54 -5.33
N PHE A 101 -2.54 -0.67 -5.81
CA PHE A 101 -1.21 -1.18 -6.13
C PHE A 101 -1.16 -1.74 -7.54
N THR A 102 -0.02 -1.57 -8.20
CA THR A 102 0.27 -2.16 -9.50
C THR A 102 1.71 -2.68 -9.56
N GLY A 103 2.02 -3.44 -10.60
CA GLY A 103 3.32 -4.07 -10.83
C GLY A 103 3.34 -5.58 -10.60
N ASP A 104 4.55 -6.09 -10.46
CA ASP A 104 4.89 -7.47 -10.20
C ASP A 104 5.51 -7.60 -8.81
N PHE A 105 4.72 -8.07 -7.85
CA PHE A 105 5.10 -8.15 -6.45
C PHE A 105 6.29 -9.09 -6.17
N GLU A 106 6.77 -9.85 -7.16
CA GLU A 106 8.02 -10.60 -7.06
C GLU A 106 9.27 -9.72 -7.25
N TYR A 107 9.15 -8.62 -8.01
CA TYR A 107 10.30 -7.80 -8.43
C TYR A 107 10.13 -6.32 -8.14
N ASN A 108 8.98 -5.73 -8.46
CA ASN A 108 8.71 -4.32 -8.26
C ASN A 108 7.21 -4.00 -8.20
N TYR A 109 6.84 -3.06 -7.35
CA TYR A 109 5.47 -2.57 -7.28
C TYR A 109 5.44 -1.07 -7.01
N HIS A 110 4.34 -0.45 -7.41
CA HIS A 110 3.97 0.91 -7.04
C HIS A 110 2.63 0.88 -6.31
N GLY A 111 2.48 1.73 -5.31
CA GLY A 111 1.29 1.83 -4.48
C GLY A 111 0.97 3.28 -4.16
N GLU A 112 -0.31 3.61 -4.24
CA GLU A 112 -0.84 4.88 -3.75
C GLU A 112 -1.81 4.59 -2.62
N LEU A 113 -1.70 5.33 -1.52
CA LEU A 113 -2.46 5.16 -0.31
C LEU A 113 -3.10 6.48 0.08
N THR A 114 -4.35 6.42 0.51
CA THR A 114 -5.10 7.52 1.10
C THR A 114 -5.56 7.10 2.49
N ALA A 115 -5.31 7.98 3.47
CA ALA A 115 -5.81 7.85 4.82
C ALA A 115 -6.73 9.04 5.13
N THR A 116 -7.98 8.76 5.49
CA THR A 116 -8.94 9.78 5.92
C THR A 116 -9.20 9.61 7.41
N TYR A 117 -8.97 10.67 8.19
CA TYR A 117 -9.01 10.67 9.65
C TYR A 117 -10.26 11.37 10.19
N SER A 118 -10.92 10.74 11.16
CA SER A 118 -12.08 11.31 11.86
C SER A 118 -12.03 10.97 13.37
N PRO A 119 -11.87 11.97 14.26
CA PRO A 119 -11.57 13.38 13.98
C PRO A 119 -10.19 13.58 13.32
N PRO A 120 -9.89 14.75 12.71
CA PRO A 120 -8.58 15.02 12.11
C PRO A 120 -7.42 14.72 13.06
N LEU A 121 -6.43 13.97 12.58
CA LEU A 121 -5.24 13.61 13.36
C LEU A 121 -4.21 14.73 13.24
N ASP A 122 -3.86 15.38 14.35
CA ASP A 122 -2.95 16.55 14.35
C ASP A 122 -3.37 17.67 13.38
N GLY A 123 -4.68 17.84 13.18
CA GLY A 123 -5.23 18.82 12.23
C GLY A 123 -5.24 18.35 10.76
N VAL A 124 -4.82 17.11 10.49
CA VAL A 124 -4.85 16.50 9.15
C VAL A 124 -6.06 15.59 9.02
N GLU A 125 -6.97 15.95 8.13
CA GLU A 125 -8.14 15.12 7.78
C GLU A 125 -7.80 14.08 6.71
N LEU A 126 -6.92 14.42 5.78
CA LEU A 126 -6.61 13.60 4.62
C LEU A 126 -5.10 13.56 4.40
N ALA A 127 -4.53 12.37 4.42
CA ALA A 127 -3.14 12.13 4.06
C ALA A 127 -3.06 11.23 2.83
N ARG A 128 -2.11 11.51 1.94
CA ARG A 128 -1.83 10.69 0.76
C ARG A 128 -0.36 10.33 0.72
N PHE A 129 -0.09 9.07 0.38
CA PHE A 129 1.25 8.53 0.33
C PHE A 129 1.43 7.69 -0.94
N GLU A 130 2.63 7.75 -1.49
CA GLU A 130 3.09 6.86 -2.55
C GLU A 130 4.14 5.92 -1.97
N MET A 131 4.19 4.69 -2.51
CA MET A 131 5.12 3.65 -2.12
C MET A 131 5.64 2.92 -3.36
N ASP A 132 6.95 2.88 -3.52
CA ASP A 132 7.61 2.05 -4.53
C ASP A 132 8.44 0.97 -3.85
N GLY A 133 8.26 -0.27 -4.27
CA GLY A 133 9.09 -1.39 -3.85
C GLY A 133 9.90 -1.95 -5.01
N ARG A 134 11.18 -2.25 -4.78
CA ARG A 134 12.04 -2.99 -5.72
C ARG A 134 12.86 -4.04 -5.01
N ARG A 135 12.80 -5.29 -5.47
CA ARG A 135 13.67 -6.36 -5.02
C ARG A 135 15.06 -6.17 -5.64
N LEU A 136 16.08 -6.12 -4.78
CA LEU A 136 17.47 -5.88 -5.19
C LEU A 136 18.26 -7.18 -5.34
N SER A 137 18.10 -8.10 -4.39
CA SER A 137 18.86 -9.35 -4.32
C SER A 137 18.21 -10.33 -3.35
N PRO A 138 18.69 -11.58 -3.24
CA PRO A 138 18.50 -12.36 -2.03
C PRO A 138 19.00 -11.60 -0.78
N CYS A 139 18.50 -11.97 0.40
CA CYS A 139 19.04 -11.44 1.65
C CYS A 139 20.49 -11.84 1.83
N LYS A 140 21.29 -10.93 2.39
CA LYS A 140 22.70 -11.17 2.68
C LYS A 140 22.90 -11.36 4.19
N ALA A 141 24.00 -12.01 4.59
CA ALA A 141 24.25 -12.31 6.01
C ALA A 141 24.33 -11.03 6.88
N GLU A 142 24.83 -9.93 6.32
CA GLU A 142 24.89 -8.60 6.94
C GLU A 142 23.52 -7.91 7.11
N HIS A 143 22.48 -8.45 6.48
CA HIS A 143 21.11 -7.96 6.51
C HIS A 143 20.17 -9.08 6.98
N PRO A 144 20.16 -9.42 8.28
CA PRO A 144 19.27 -10.42 8.81
C PRO A 144 17.81 -10.08 8.50
N VAL A 145 16.98 -11.12 8.40
CA VAL A 145 15.54 -10.99 8.15
C VAL A 145 14.92 -10.03 9.17
N GLY A 146 14.12 -9.08 8.67
CA GLY A 146 13.49 -8.06 9.48
C GLY A 146 14.37 -6.85 9.81
N LYS A 147 15.69 -6.88 9.49
CA LYS A 147 16.54 -5.69 9.62
C LYS A 147 16.10 -4.63 8.60
N MET A 148 15.86 -3.43 9.11
CA MET A 148 15.53 -2.26 8.31
C MET A 148 16.71 -1.27 8.32
N LEU A 149 17.07 -0.76 7.15
CA LEU A 149 18.12 0.26 7.00
C LEU A 149 17.55 1.51 6.36
N ILE A 150 17.52 2.62 7.09
CA ILE A 150 17.06 3.91 6.56
C ILE A 150 18.23 4.56 5.82
N GLN A 151 18.07 4.85 4.52
CA GLN A 151 19.13 5.39 3.67
C GLN A 151 20.46 4.61 3.75
N GLY A 152 20.39 3.29 3.98
CA GLY A 152 21.56 2.43 4.11
C GLY A 152 22.28 2.48 5.46
N LYS A 153 21.75 3.21 6.46
CA LYS A 153 22.23 3.21 7.85
C LYS A 153 21.32 2.36 8.73
N ASP A 154 21.84 1.80 9.81
CA ASP A 154 21.06 1.03 10.79
C ASP A 154 19.89 1.89 11.29
N GLY A 155 18.67 1.49 10.92
CA GLY A 155 17.46 2.24 11.22
C GLY A 155 16.71 1.59 12.36
N VAL A 156 16.56 2.29 13.48
CA VAL A 156 15.40 2.07 14.36
C VAL A 156 14.20 2.66 13.64
N GLY A 157 13.30 1.80 13.19
CA GLY A 157 12.16 2.19 12.39
C GLY A 157 11.30 3.22 13.10
N ASN A 158 10.87 4.24 12.35
CA ASN A 158 9.62 4.96 12.59
C ASN A 158 9.14 5.43 11.22
N LEU A 159 8.43 4.54 10.52
CA LEU A 159 7.50 4.93 9.45
C LEU A 159 6.14 5.10 10.11
N ASN A 160 6.02 6.17 10.90
CA ASN A 160 4.74 6.65 11.37
C ASN A 160 4.10 7.38 10.19
N LEU A 161 3.20 6.69 9.49
CA LEU A 161 2.30 7.28 8.49
C LEU A 161 1.34 8.24 9.24
N GLY A 162 1.82 9.44 9.51
CA GLY A 162 1.17 10.43 10.38
C GLY A 162 2.15 11.39 11.06
N GLU A 163 3.44 11.04 11.15
CA GLU A 163 4.47 11.96 11.64
C GLU A 163 5.38 12.38 10.47
N PRO A 164 5.65 13.68 10.28
CA PRO A 164 6.58 14.12 9.26
C PRO A 164 7.97 13.52 9.54
N VAL A 165 8.60 12.97 8.49
CA VAL A 165 9.98 12.46 8.55
C VAL A 165 10.88 13.62 8.99
N VAL A 166 11.21 13.67 10.27
CA VAL A 166 12.06 14.73 10.83
C VAL A 166 13.41 14.63 10.12
N LYS A 167 13.80 15.70 9.41
CA LYS A 167 15.17 15.84 8.89
C LYS A 167 16.12 15.74 10.08
N LEU A 168 16.85 14.63 10.18
CA LEU A 168 18.01 14.54 11.05
C LEU A 168 19.00 15.62 10.59
N ARG A 169 19.20 16.64 11.43
CA ARG A 169 20.24 17.66 11.26
C ARG A 169 21.61 17.06 11.49
#